data_AF-A0AAD4ZQH8-F1
#
_entry.id   AF-A0AAD4ZQH8-F1
#
_cell.length_a   1.000
_cell.length_b   1.000
_cell.length_c   1.000
_cell.angle_alpha   90.00
_cell.angle_beta   90.00
_cell.angle_gamma   90.00
#
_symmetry.space_group_name_H-M   'P 1'
#
loop_
_entity.id
_entity.type
_entity.pdbx_description
1 polymer ?
#
loop_
_entity_poly.entity_id
_entity_poly.type
_entity_poly.pdbx_seq_one_letter_code
_entity_poly.pdbx_strand_id
1 'polypeptide(L)'
;MFVFEPSRLTYDSLLQTLQIVPPTPFAEQDFLNMFFQKTYKPIPLVYNLVLAMLWRHPENVELDKVNVVHYCAAGSKPWRYTGKEANMDREDIKIGRSFREVIDHGLPEPAISYIPAPSAA
;
A
#
# COMPACT_ATOMS: atom_id res chain seq x y z
N MET A 1 -2.91 -3.57 -0.05
CA MET A 1 -1.79 -4.54 -0.04
C MET A 1 -2.27 -5.83 0.62
N PHE A 2 -1.86 -7.00 0.14
CA PHE A 2 -2.11 -8.29 0.79
C PHE A 2 -1.02 -9.30 0.40
N VAL A 3 -0.88 -10.37 1.18
CA VAL A 3 0.05 -11.48 0.92
C VAL A 3 -0.78 -12.70 0.54
N PHE A 4 -0.36 -13.42 -0.50
CA PHE A 4 -1.04 -14.64 -0.93
C PHE A 4 -0.04 -15.67 -1.48
N GLU A 5 -0.47 -16.92 -1.49
CA GLU A 5 0.23 -18.02 -2.15
C GLU A 5 -0.39 -18.26 -3.53
N PRO A 6 0.39 -18.20 -4.63
CA PRO A 6 -0.12 -18.51 -5.96
C PRO A 6 -0.69 -19.93 -6.03
N SER A 7 -1.95 -20.05 -6.44
CA SER A 7 -2.63 -21.33 -6.53
C SER A 7 -3.62 -21.33 -7.70
N ARG A 8 -3.51 -22.35 -8.56
CA ARG A 8 -4.44 -22.52 -9.68
C ARG A 8 -5.87 -22.71 -9.20
N LEU A 9 -6.06 -23.48 -8.14
CA LEU A 9 -7.39 -23.73 -7.55
C LEU A 9 -8.02 -22.44 -7.02
N THR A 10 -7.22 -21.59 -6.36
CA THR A 10 -7.68 -20.28 -5.87
C THR A 10 -8.03 -19.36 -7.02
N TYR A 11 -7.22 -19.34 -8.08
CA TYR A 11 -7.50 -18.56 -9.29
C TYR A 11 -8.83 -18.97 -9.95
N ASP A 12 -9.02 -20.27 -10.22
CA ASP A 12 -10.24 -20.76 -10.88
C ASP A 12 -11.48 -20.46 -10.00
N SER A 13 -11.36 -20.59 -8.67
CA SER A 13 -12.43 -20.26 -7.72
C SER A 13 -12.76 -18.76 -7.67
N LEU A 14 -11.74 -17.90 -7.69
CA LEU A 14 -11.92 -16.44 -7.78
C LEU A 14 -12.67 -16.08 -9.08
N LEU A 15 -12.26 -16.65 -10.22
CA LEU A 15 -12.89 -16.36 -11.51
C LEU A 15 -14.36 -16.79 -11.55
N GLN A 16 -14.67 -17.99 -11.05
CA GLN A 16 -16.06 -18.47 -10.96
C GLN A 16 -16.91 -17.60 -10.03
N THR A 17 -16.35 -17.15 -8.90
CA THR A 17 -17.09 -16.30 -7.95
C THR A 17 -17.31 -14.90 -8.54
N LEU A 18 -16.33 -14.36 -9.25
CA LEU A 18 -16.42 -13.03 -9.89
C LEU A 18 -17.55 -12.96 -10.93
N GLN A 19 -17.86 -14.07 -11.61
CA GLN A 19 -18.92 -14.12 -12.62
C GLN A 19 -20.33 -13.98 -12.03
N ILE A 20 -20.52 -14.29 -10.75
CA ILE A 20 -21.84 -14.31 -10.09
C ILE A 20 -22.00 -13.26 -8.99
N VAL A 21 -20.90 -12.63 -8.55
CA VAL A 21 -20.95 -11.60 -7.51
C VAL A 21 -21.53 -10.30 -8.08
N PRO A 22 -22.46 -9.63 -7.39
CA PRO A 22 -22.91 -8.31 -7.81
C PRO A 22 -21.77 -7.30 -7.67
N PRO A 23 -21.64 -6.32 -8.59
CA PRO A 23 -20.67 -5.25 -8.46
C PRO A 23 -20.88 -4.43 -7.18
N THR A 24 -19.79 -4.00 -6.56
CA THR A 24 -19.81 -3.11 -5.39
C THR A 24 -19.07 -1.80 -5.69
N PRO A 25 -19.26 -0.74 -4.87
CA PRO A 25 -18.54 0.51 -5.03
C PRO A 25 -17.02 0.39 -4.91
N PHE A 26 -16.51 -0.60 -4.16
CA PHE A 26 -15.08 -0.89 -4.06
C PHE A 26 -14.75 -2.24 -4.72
N ALA A 27 -14.95 -2.30 -6.04
CA ALA A 27 -14.86 -3.47 -6.91
C ALA A 27 -13.95 -4.62 -6.41
N GLU A 28 -12.64 -4.50 -6.56
CA GLU A 28 -11.70 -5.57 -6.20
C GLU A 28 -11.55 -5.77 -4.69
N GLN A 29 -11.61 -4.70 -3.90
CA GLN A 29 -11.36 -4.77 -2.46
C GLN A 29 -12.50 -5.49 -1.73
N ASP A 30 -13.74 -5.12 -2.03
CA ASP A 30 -14.92 -5.76 -1.43
C ASP A 30 -15.04 -7.20 -1.89
N PHE A 31 -14.80 -7.46 -3.18
CA PHE A 31 -14.82 -8.82 -3.72
C PHE A 31 -13.84 -9.74 -2.98
N LEU A 32 -12.59 -9.31 -2.82
CA LEU A 32 -11.57 -10.09 -2.12
C LEU A 32 -11.88 -10.22 -0.62
N ASN A 33 -12.43 -9.18 0.02
CA ASN A 33 -12.87 -9.26 1.41
C ASN A 33 -13.98 -10.31 1.59
N MET A 34 -14.97 -10.34 0.70
CA MET A 34 -16.05 -11.33 0.75
C MET A 34 -15.55 -12.75 0.46
N PHE A 35 -14.69 -12.90 -0.56
CA PHE A 35 -14.13 -14.20 -0.96
C PHE A 35 -13.25 -14.80 0.15
N PHE A 36 -12.37 -13.99 0.74
CA PHE A 36 -11.43 -14.42 1.79
C PHE A 36 -11.92 -14.18 3.22
N GLN A 37 -13.19 -13.84 3.44
CA GLN A 37 -13.71 -13.43 4.76
C GLN A 37 -13.38 -14.40 5.91
N LYS A 38 -13.27 -15.72 5.61
CA LYS A 38 -13.00 -16.77 6.60
C LYS A 38 -11.51 -16.99 6.88
N THR A 39 -10.63 -16.52 6.02
CA THR A 39 -9.18 -16.74 6.08
C THR A 39 -8.38 -15.45 6.21
N TYR A 40 -9.02 -14.31 5.97
CA TYR A 40 -8.42 -12.99 6.05
C TYR A 40 -7.81 -12.72 7.43
N LYS A 41 -6.59 -12.17 7.41
CA LYS A 41 -5.89 -11.67 8.58
C LYS A 41 -5.44 -10.24 8.29
N PRO A 42 -5.79 -9.26 9.14
CA PRO A 42 -5.36 -7.88 8.92
C PRO A 42 -3.85 -7.77 9.03
N ILE A 43 -3.26 -7.02 8.10
CA ILE A 43 -1.86 -6.60 8.20
C ILE A 43 -1.77 -5.30 9.02
N PRO A 44 -0.70 -5.09 9.79
CA PRO A 44 -0.47 -3.82 10.48
C PRO A 44 -0.51 -2.63 9.51
N LEU A 45 -1.05 -1.49 9.99
CA LEU A 45 -1.21 -0.27 9.19
C LEU A 45 0.11 0.19 8.55
N VAL A 46 1.24 0.01 9.23
CA VAL A 46 2.58 0.37 8.75
C VAL A 46 2.97 -0.29 7.42
N TYR A 47 2.35 -1.41 7.04
CA TYR A 47 2.60 -2.11 5.78
C TYR A 47 1.61 -1.76 4.67
N ASN A 48 0.64 -0.87 4.92
CA ASN A 48 -0.35 -0.42 3.94
C ASN A 48 -1.03 0.86 4.42
N LEU A 49 -0.27 1.92 4.72
CA LEU A 49 -0.81 3.16 5.23
C LEU A 49 -1.64 3.85 4.13
N VAL A 50 -2.96 3.77 4.25
CA VAL A 50 -3.89 4.59 3.46
C VAL A 50 -3.74 6.04 3.91
N LEU A 51 -3.33 6.93 3.00
CA LEU A 51 -3.01 8.33 3.34
C LEU A 51 -4.09 9.04 4.16
N ALA A 52 -5.37 8.74 3.91
CA ALA A 52 -6.47 9.35 4.64
C ALA A 52 -6.43 9.11 6.16
N MET A 53 -5.70 8.11 6.62
CA MET A 53 -5.47 7.88 8.05
C MET A 53 -4.76 9.04 8.74
N LEU A 54 -3.90 9.79 8.02
CA LEU A 54 -3.16 10.93 8.58
C LEU A 54 -4.05 12.06 9.10
N TRP A 55 -5.26 12.21 8.55
CA TRP A 55 -6.19 13.26 8.96
C TRP A 55 -7.54 12.73 9.47
N ARG A 56 -7.87 11.46 9.24
CA ARG A 56 -9.07 10.83 9.81
C ARG A 56 -8.82 10.19 11.17
N HIS A 57 -7.64 9.60 11.36
CA HIS A 57 -7.24 8.86 12.56
C HIS A 57 -5.76 9.06 12.88
N PRO A 58 -5.30 10.32 13.03
CA PRO A 58 -3.89 10.62 13.28
C PRO A 58 -3.34 9.92 14.54
N GLU A 59 -4.20 9.67 15.52
CA GLU A 59 -3.88 8.94 16.76
C GLU A 59 -3.38 7.51 16.53
N ASN A 60 -3.69 6.93 15.37
CA ASN A 60 -3.32 5.56 15.00
C ASN A 60 -2.09 5.50 14.08
N VAL A 61 -1.43 6.63 13.80
CA VAL A 61 -0.32 6.70 12.85
C VAL A 61 0.97 7.16 13.53
N GLU A 62 1.94 6.24 13.63
CA GLU A 62 3.33 6.56 13.94
C GLU A 62 4.12 6.61 12.62
N LEU A 63 4.25 7.81 12.05
CA LEU A 63 4.76 8.04 10.69
C LEU A 63 6.15 7.43 10.43
N ASP A 64 7.03 7.56 11.41
CA ASP A 64 8.41 7.07 11.43
C ASP A 64 8.52 5.53 11.43
N LYS A 65 7.43 4.82 11.70
CA LYS A 65 7.35 3.35 11.61
C LYS A 65 6.74 2.85 10.30
N VAL A 66 6.29 3.74 9.42
CA VAL A 66 5.58 3.38 8.19
C VAL A 66 6.56 2.85 7.14
N ASN A 67 6.32 1.63 6.66
CA ASN A 67 7.14 0.99 5.63
C ASN A 67 6.54 1.17 4.23
N VAL A 68 5.21 1.21 4.11
CA VAL A 68 4.52 1.28 2.82
C VAL A 68 3.36 2.28 2.87
N VAL A 69 3.39 3.25 1.96
CA VAL A 69 2.35 4.27 1.79
C VAL A 69 1.47 3.93 0.59
N HIS A 70 0.15 3.90 0.81
CA HIS A 70 -0.85 3.72 -0.23
C HIS A 70 -1.46 5.08 -0.63
N TYR A 71 -0.99 5.61 -1.76
CA TYR A 71 -1.46 6.86 -2.35
C TYR A 71 -2.83 6.69 -3.04
N CYS A 72 -3.91 6.51 -2.27
CA CYS A 72 -5.27 6.32 -2.81
C CYS A 72 -6.18 7.55 -2.71
N ALA A 73 -5.76 8.62 -2.03
CA ALA A 73 -6.54 9.86 -1.92
C ALA A 73 -6.46 10.68 -3.22
N ALA A 74 -7.49 11.47 -3.52
CA ALA A 74 -7.47 12.40 -4.65
C ALA A 74 -6.27 13.36 -4.55
N GLY A 75 -5.58 13.62 -5.65
CA GLY A 75 -4.37 14.45 -5.69
C GLY A 75 -3.10 13.81 -5.14
N SER A 76 -3.21 12.68 -4.41
CA SER A 76 -2.05 12.08 -3.75
C SER A 76 -1.14 11.26 -4.67
N LYS A 77 -1.58 10.92 -5.89
CA LYS A 77 -0.77 10.13 -6.82
C LYS A 77 0.52 10.91 -7.15
N PRO A 78 1.72 10.40 -6.83
CA PRO A 78 2.95 11.20 -6.92
C PRO A 78 3.26 11.75 -8.31
N TRP A 79 2.90 11.02 -9.37
CA TRP A 79 3.07 11.46 -10.77
C TRP A 79 2.03 12.50 -11.23
N ARG A 80 1.01 12.81 -10.41
CA ARG A 80 -0.01 13.83 -10.66
C ARG A 80 -0.18 14.79 -9.47
N TYR A 81 0.80 14.84 -8.56
CA TYR A 81 0.70 15.66 -7.37
C TYR A 81 0.79 17.14 -7.75
N THR A 82 -0.26 17.91 -7.43
CA THR A 82 -0.30 19.36 -7.66
C THR A 82 -0.25 20.16 -6.36
N GLY A 83 -0.50 19.50 -5.22
CA GLY A 83 -0.64 20.13 -3.92
C GLY A 83 -1.95 20.90 -3.72
N LYS A 84 -2.87 20.89 -4.69
CA LYS A 84 -4.10 21.71 -4.66
C LYS A 84 -5.32 20.98 -4.13
N GLU A 85 -5.32 19.65 -4.18
CA GLU A 85 -6.43 18.83 -3.71
C GLU A 85 -6.53 18.85 -2.17
N ALA A 86 -7.70 18.49 -1.65
CA ALA A 86 -7.97 18.55 -0.22
C ALA A 86 -6.94 17.77 0.61
N ASN A 87 -6.41 18.42 1.65
CA ASN A 87 -5.37 17.93 2.55
C ASN A 87 -3.97 17.82 1.91
N MET A 88 -3.78 18.06 0.61
CA MET A 88 -2.46 17.88 -0.02
C MET A 88 -1.43 18.95 0.40
N ASP A 89 -1.86 19.99 1.10
CA ASP A 89 -1.04 21.07 1.65
C ASP A 89 -0.28 20.67 2.94
N ARG A 90 -0.70 19.59 3.61
CA ARG A 90 -0.12 19.16 4.89
C ARG A 90 1.33 18.70 4.78
N GLU A 91 2.12 18.97 5.82
CA GLU A 91 3.54 18.58 5.88
C GLU A 91 3.75 17.06 5.90
N ASP A 92 2.88 16.32 6.59
CA ASP A 92 2.97 14.85 6.69
C ASP A 92 2.65 14.13 5.37
N ILE A 93 1.99 14.80 4.41
CA ILE A 93 1.76 14.30 3.05
C ILE A 93 2.93 14.60 2.12
N LYS A 94 3.73 15.62 2.44
CA LYS A 94 4.92 15.98 1.67
C LYS A 94 6.02 14.92 1.74
N ILE A 95 5.85 13.83 2.51
CA ILE A 95 6.58 12.57 2.35
C ILE A 95 6.55 12.09 0.88
N GLY A 96 5.45 12.33 0.15
CA GLY A 96 5.35 12.03 -1.29
C GLY A 96 6.36 12.78 -2.17
N ARG A 97 6.98 13.87 -1.68
CA ARG A 97 8.09 14.54 -2.39
C ARG A 97 9.29 13.61 -2.56
N SER A 98 9.59 12.76 -1.58
CA SER A 98 10.65 11.76 -1.70
C SER A 98 10.38 10.75 -2.83
N PHE A 99 9.12 10.34 -3.03
CA PHE A 99 8.77 9.45 -4.13
C PHE A 99 8.81 10.16 -5.49
N ARG A 100 8.46 11.45 -5.54
CA ARG A 100 8.63 12.25 -6.75
C ARG A 100 10.11 12.40 -7.11
N GLU A 101 10.96 12.64 -6.12
CA GLU A 101 12.43 12.63 -6.28
C GLU A 101 12.92 11.27 -6.80
N VAL A 102 12.40 10.16 -6.28
CA VAL A 102 12.72 8.81 -6.82
C VAL A 102 12.24 8.62 -8.26
N ILE A 103 11.07 9.14 -8.63
CA ILE A 103 10.60 9.10 -10.03
C ILE A 103 11.52 9.93 -10.94
N ASP A 104 11.88 11.14 -10.51
CA ASP A 104 12.60 12.11 -11.34
C ASP A 104 14.10 11.81 -11.40
N HIS A 105 14.67 11.21 -10.35
CA HIS A 105 16.12 11.01 -10.20
C HIS A 105 16.54 9.54 -10.06
N GLY A 106 15.59 8.60 -10.05
CA GLY A 106 15.85 7.19 -9.77
C GLY A 106 16.00 6.92 -8.27
N LEU A 107 16.02 5.64 -7.89
CA LEU A 107 16.36 5.26 -6.53
C LEU A 107 17.82 5.66 -6.25
N PRO A 108 18.14 6.26 -5.09
CA PRO A 108 19.52 6.33 -4.68
C PRO A 108 20.08 4.90 -4.62
N GLU A 109 21.29 4.71 -5.15
CA GLU A 109 22.03 3.44 -5.04
C GLU A 109 21.93 2.95 -3.59
N PRO A 110 21.44 1.72 -3.34
CA PRO A 110 21.35 1.23 -1.99
C PRO A 110 22.75 1.25 -1.39
N ALA A 111 22.90 1.85 -0.21
CA ALA A 111 24.09 1.65 0.60
C ALA A 111 24.08 0.20 1.10
N ILE A 112 24.37 -0.75 0.20
CA ILE A 112 24.57 -2.15 0.55
C ILE A 112 25.91 -2.19 1.27
N SER A 113 25.89 -2.06 2.60
CA SER A 113 26.98 -2.60 3.39
C SER A 113 26.87 -4.11 3.28
N TYR A 114 27.69 -4.70 2.40
CA TYR A 114 27.90 -6.14 2.38
C TYR A 114 28.39 -6.56 3.78
N ILE A 115 27.51 -7.22 4.54
CA ILE A 115 27.91 -7.92 5.77
C ILE A 115 28.31 -9.32 5.32
N PRO A 116 29.62 -9.65 5.24
CA PRO A 116 30.03 -11.01 4.94
C PRO A 116 29.43 -11.96 5.96
N ALA A 117 28.89 -13.09 5.49
CA ALA A 117 28.50 -14.19 6.37
C ALA A 117 29.73 -14.60 7.20
N PRO A 118 29.60 -14.80 8.52
CA PRO A 118 30.72 -15.30 9.32
C PRO A 118 31.17 -16.63 8.73
N SER A 119 32.46 -16.72 8.41
CA SER A 119 33.09 -17.96 7.99
C SER A 119 32.79 -19.03 9.03
N ALA A 120 32.17 -20.13 8.61
CA ALA A 120 32.11 -21.32 9.44
C ALA A 120 33.56 -21.77 9.70
N ALA A 121 33.93 -21.82 10.97
CA ALA A 121 35.18 -22.40 11.47
C ALA A 121 34.91 -23.80 12.01
#